data_AF-A0A4Y3VPA1-F1
#
_entry.id   AF-A0A4Y3VPA1-F1
#
_cell.length_a   1.000
_cell.length_b   1.000
_cell.length_c   1.000
_cell.angle_alpha   90.00
_cell.angle_beta   90.00
_cell.angle_gamma   90.00
#
_symmetry.space_group_name_H-M   'P 1'
#
loop_
_entity.id
_entity.type
_entity.pdbx_description
1 polymer ?
#
loop_
_entity_poly.entity_id
_entity_poly.type
_entity_poly.pdbx_seq_one_letter_code
_entity_poly.pdbx_strand_id
1 'polypeptide(L)' 'MTAPPDDTHIPLPVIPRPDRTDHPVLAAILAELGSRDGEPTVVAHYEDAP' A
#
# COMPACT_ATOMS: atom_id res chain seq x y z
N MET A 1 25.50 -20.85 -13.46
CA MET A 1 24.47 -19.78 -13.38
C MET A 1 23.95 -19.78 -11.96
N THR A 2 24.29 -18.77 -11.17
CA THR A 2 23.74 -18.56 -9.82
C THR A 2 22.32 -18.02 -9.96
N ALA A 3 21.35 -18.63 -9.29
CA ALA A 3 19.99 -18.12 -9.21
C ALA A 3 20.01 -16.71 -8.59
N PRO A 4 19.13 -15.78 -9.03
CA PRO A 4 19.02 -14.48 -8.40
C PRO A 4 18.70 -14.64 -6.92
N PRO A 5 19.23 -13.77 -6.04
CA PRO A 5 18.92 -13.82 -4.63
C PRO A 5 17.40 -13.71 -4.43
N ASP A 6 16.90 -14.48 -3.48
CA ASP A 6 15.49 -14.51 -3.12
C ASP A 6 15.14 -13.20 -2.37
N ASP A 7 14.87 -12.15 -3.14
CA ASP A 7 14.47 -10.82 -2.64
C ASP A 7 13.09 -10.84 -1.97
N THR A 8 12.38 -11.98 -2.03
CA THR A 8 11.05 -12.18 -1.44
C THR A 8 11.03 -12.04 0.09
N HIS A 9 12.20 -12.03 0.73
CA HIS A 9 12.35 -11.90 2.18
C HIS A 9 12.75 -10.50 2.66
N ILE A 10 12.92 -9.53 1.77
CA ILE A 10 13.17 -8.14 2.20
C ILE A 10 11.83 -7.53 2.64
N PRO A 11 11.65 -7.23 3.94
CA PRO A 11 10.42 -6.59 4.39
C PRO A 11 10.30 -5.21 3.74
N LEU A 12 9.12 -4.89 3.21
CA LEU A 12 8.85 -3.57 2.66
C LEU A 12 9.01 -2.50 3.76
N PRO A 13 9.57 -1.33 3.43
CA PRO A 13 9.64 -0.24 4.39
C PRO A 13 8.23 0.20 4.79
N VAL A 14 8.03 0.44 6.08
CA VAL A 14 6.78 0.98 6.58
C VAL A 14 6.70 2.46 6.21
N ILE A 15 5.74 2.81 5.36
CA ILE A 15 5.46 4.20 4.99
C ILE A 15 4.35 4.70 5.92
N PRO A 16 4.62 5.69 6.80
CA PRO A 16 3.58 6.25 7.65
C PRO A 16 2.53 6.97 6.79
N ARG A 17 1.25 6.71 7.07
CA ARG A 17 0.18 7.45 6.42
C ARG A 17 0.17 8.89 6.93
N PRO A 18 -0.03 9.89 6.05
CA PRO A 18 -0.26 11.25 6.48
C PRO A 18 -1.67 11.38 7.05
N ASP A 19 -1.79 11.91 8.27
CA ASP A 19 -3.09 12.06 8.95
C ASP A 19 -3.85 13.33 8.55
N ARG A 20 -3.17 14.29 7.90
CA ARG A 20 -3.74 15.60 7.55
C ARG A 20 -3.08 16.24 6.34
N THR A 21 -3.82 17.13 5.69
CA THR A 21 -3.37 17.92 4.55
C THR A 21 -4.26 19.17 4.39
N ASP A 22 -3.70 20.26 3.88
CA ASP A 22 -4.44 21.47 3.54
C ASP A 22 -5.11 21.38 2.16
N HIS A 23 -4.81 20.33 1.39
CA HIS A 23 -5.42 20.13 0.07
C HIS A 23 -6.80 19.48 0.22
N PRO A 24 -7.91 20.14 -0.19
CA PRO A 24 -9.27 19.73 0.18
C PRO A 24 -9.64 18.34 -0.34
N VAL A 25 -9.27 18.02 -1.59
CA VAL A 25 -9.54 16.69 -2.16
C VAL A 25 -8.76 15.60 -1.44
N LEU A 26 -7.49 15.84 -1.11
CA LEU A 26 -6.67 14.85 -0.43
C LEU A 26 -7.15 14.67 1.01
N ALA A 27 -7.60 15.73 1.68
CA ALA A 27 -8.20 15.66 3.01
C ALA A 27 -9.46 14.77 3.02
N ALA A 28 -10.32 14.90 2.01
CA ALA A 28 -11.50 14.05 1.87
C ALA A 28 -11.11 12.57 1.67
N ILE A 29 -10.12 12.30 0.81
CA ILE A 29 -9.61 10.93 0.59
C ILE A 29 -9.02 10.35 1.88
N LEU A 30 -8.19 11.11 2.61
CA LEU A 30 -7.59 10.65 3.86
C LEU A 30 -8.64 10.38 4.94
N ALA A 31 -9.69 11.21 5.03
CA ALA A 31 -10.81 10.98 5.95
C ALA A 31 -11.59 9.70 5.60
N GLU A 32 -11.86 9.47 4.31
CA GLU A 32 -12.52 8.24 3.85
C GLU A 32 -11.65 7.00 4.14
N LEU A 33 -10.35 7.07 3.85
CA LEU A 33 -9.41 5.98 4.13
C LEU A 33 -9.31 5.68 5.63
N GLY A 34 -9.25 6.70 6.48
CA GLY A 34 -9.23 6.53 7.93
C GLY A 34 -10.53 5.93 8.47
N SER A 35 -11.69 6.22 7.86
CA SER A 35 -12.96 5.59 8.25
C SER A 35 -13.02 4.08 7.94
N ARG A 36 -12.18 3.62 7.02
CA ARG A 36 -12.07 2.22 6.59
C ARG A 36 -10.87 1.47 7.20
N ASP A 37 -10.12 2.11 8.11
CA ASP A 37 -9.00 1.44 8.79
C ASP A 37 -9.53 0.28 9.64
N GLY A 38 -9.31 -0.94 9.15
CA GLY A 38 -9.83 -2.18 9.75
C GLY A 38 -10.64 -3.05 8.77
N GLU A 39 -11.06 -2.51 7.63
CA GLU A 39 -11.64 -3.31 6.55
C GLU A 39 -10.54 -4.09 5.82
N PRO A 40 -10.77 -5.37 5.47
CA PRO A 40 -9.81 -6.15 4.72
C PRO A 40 -9.57 -5.48 3.36
N THR A 41 -8.34 -5.02 3.15
CA THR A 41 -7.93 -4.42 1.87
C THR A 41 -7.89 -5.53 0.82
N VAL A 42 -8.75 -5.42 -0.20
CA VAL A 42 -8.73 -6.33 -1.35
C VAL A 42 -7.55 -5.94 -2.24
N VAL A 43 -6.45 -6.69 -2.14
CA VAL A 43 -5.30 -6.55 -3.04
C VAL A 43 -5.53 -7.46 -4.24
N ALA A 44 -5.59 -6.89 -5.45
CA ALA A 44 -5.62 -7.67 -6.67
C ALA A 44 -4.22 -8.27 -6.90
N HIS A 45 -4.13 -9.59 -6.88
CA HIS A 45 -2.94 -10.30 -7.32
C HIS A 45 -2.97 -10.35 -8.85
N TYR A 46 -2.11 -9.56 -9.49
CA TYR A 46 -1.88 -9.67 -10.92
C TYR A 46 -0.86 -10.78 -11.12
N GLU A 47 -1.31 -11.89 -11.72
CA GLU A 47 -0.40 -12.87 -12.31
C GLU A 47 0.27 -12.20 -13.52
N ASP A 48 1.59 -12.32 -13.65
CA ASP A 48 2.29 -11.84 -14.86
C ASP A 48 1.67 -12.55 -16.07
N ALA A 49 1.04 -11.77 -16.94
CA ALA A 49 0.46 -12.29 -18.18
C ALA A 49 1.61 -12.77 -19.10
N PRO A 50 1.41 -13.87 -19.85
CA PRO A 50 2.46 -14.55 -20.62
C PRO A 50 3.06 -13.70 -21.75
#